data_AF-A0A7J3TV89-F1
#
_entry.id   AF-A0A7J3TV89-F1
#
_cell.length_a   1.000
_cell.length_b   1.000
_cell.length_c   1.000
_cell.angle_alpha   90.00
_cell.angle_beta   90.00
_cell.angle_gamma   90.00
#
_symmetry.space_group_name_H-M   'P 1'
#
loop_
_entity.id
_entity.type
_entity.pdbx_description
1 polymer ?
#
loop_
_entity_poly.entity_id
_entity_poly.type
_entity_poly.pdbx_seq_one_letter_code
_entity_poly.pdbx_strand_id
1 'polypeptide(L)'
;MTMELDKERITRALTPIIGMLKMFSNLLSEIADIEKSEGKKIDEILKELLTPTMLVELSKKMTPDLYGEFIASLLRLASVTSTVTNPMLLPAEEKKKLASEIEEIVNDLEKVFNKLKEAPK
;
A
#
# COMPACT_ATOMS: atom_id res chain seq x y z
N MET A 1 39.61 -10.47 19.18
CA MET A 1 39.42 -10.96 17.80
C MET A 1 38.94 -9.79 16.98
N THR A 2 39.85 -9.14 16.28
CA THR A 2 39.60 -7.93 15.50
C THR A 2 38.64 -8.28 14.38
N MET A 3 37.43 -7.72 14.38
CA MET A 3 36.54 -7.76 13.22
C MET A 3 37.25 -7.00 12.11
N GLU A 4 37.97 -7.69 11.23
CA GLU A 4 38.10 -7.20 9.87
C GLU A 4 36.67 -7.02 9.37
N LEU A 5 36.32 -5.77 9.07
CA LEU A 5 35.06 -5.41 8.44
C LEU A 5 34.98 -6.16 7.11
N ASP A 6 34.32 -7.32 7.12
CA ASP A 6 34.02 -8.10 5.93
C ASP A 6 33.16 -7.22 5.02
N LYS A 7 33.82 -6.64 4.02
CA LYS A 7 33.24 -5.71 3.06
C LYS A 7 32.02 -6.34 2.38
N GLU A 8 32.07 -7.63 2.07
CA GLU A 8 30.97 -8.33 1.42
C GLU A 8 29.75 -8.43 2.33
N ARG A 9 29.96 -8.78 3.61
CA ARG A 9 28.89 -8.83 4.60
C ARG A 9 28.23 -7.46 4.80
N ILE A 10 29.03 -6.39 4.88
CA ILE A 10 28.54 -5.01 5.06
C ILE A 10 27.73 -4.59 3.84
N THR A 11 28.26 -4.77 2.63
CA THR A 11 27.54 -4.43 1.40
C THR A 11 26.22 -5.20 1.31
N ARG A 12 26.22 -6.51 1.59
CA ARG A 12 25.00 -7.34 1.58
C ARG A 12 23.95 -6.85 2.58
N ALA A 13 24.36 -6.37 3.76
CA ALA A 13 23.46 -5.85 4.78
C ALA A 13 22.92 -4.44 4.47
N LEU A 14 23.77 -3.55 3.92
CA LEU A 14 23.41 -2.15 3.69
C LEU A 14 22.68 -1.90 2.37
N THR A 15 22.91 -2.70 1.33
CA THR A 15 22.24 -2.52 0.04
C THR A 15 20.71 -2.54 0.14
N PRO A 16 20.06 -3.49 0.86
CA PRO A 16 18.61 -3.45 1.06
C PRO A 16 18.13 -2.21 1.81
N ILE A 17 18.91 -1.72 2.79
CA ILE A 17 18.58 -0.52 3.56
C ILE A 17 18.58 0.72 2.65
N ILE A 18 19.55 0.83 1.74
CA ILE A 18 19.55 1.90 0.72
C ILE A 18 18.29 1.81 -0.16
N GLY A 19 17.87 0.59 -0.54
CA GLY A 19 16.61 0.37 -1.25
C GLY A 19 15.39 0.88 -0.47
N MET A 20 15.30 0.54 0.82
CA MET A 20 14.24 1.00 1.71
C MET A 20 14.21 2.53 1.84
N LEU A 21 15.37 3.18 1.98
CA LEU A 21 15.47 4.64 2.06
C LEU A 21 14.95 5.31 0.78
N LYS A 22 15.25 4.73 -0.40
CA LYS A 22 14.71 5.21 -1.67
C LYS A 22 13.18 5.05 -1.74
N MET A 23 12.66 3.89 -1.34
CA MET A 23 11.21 3.66 -1.28
C MET A 23 10.51 4.64 -0.35
N PHE A 24 11.10 4.91 0.82
CA PHE A 24 10.54 5.86 1.78
C PHE A 24 10.56 7.29 1.24
N SER A 25 11.65 7.70 0.59
CA SER A 25 11.71 9.00 -0.09
C SER A 25 10.61 9.14 -1.14
N ASN A 26 10.44 8.12 -2.00
CA ASN A 26 9.40 8.14 -3.03
C ASN A 26 8.00 8.20 -2.42
N LEU A 27 7.73 7.41 -1.38
CA LEU A 27 6.44 7.44 -0.66
C LEU A 27 6.11 8.86 -0.16
N LEU A 28 7.07 9.54 0.46
CA LEU A 28 6.86 10.90 0.96
C LEU A 28 6.61 11.90 -0.17
N SER A 29 7.33 11.78 -1.29
CA SER A 29 7.12 12.64 -2.45
C SER A 29 5.72 12.45 -3.07
N GLU A 30 5.30 11.20 -3.29
CA GLU A 30 3.97 10.88 -3.84
C GLU A 30 2.85 11.39 -2.93
N ILE A 31 2.98 11.20 -1.60
CA ILE A 31 2.02 11.74 -0.64
C ILE A 31 1.98 13.26 -0.71
N ALA A 32 3.14 13.94 -0.72
CA ALA A 32 3.20 15.39 -0.79
C ALA A 32 2.58 15.95 -2.07
N ASP A 33 2.75 15.27 -3.21
CA ASP A 33 2.16 15.67 -4.48
C ASP A 33 0.63 15.56 -4.45
N ILE A 34 0.09 14.47 -3.87
CA ILE A 34 -1.35 14.28 -3.67
C ILE A 34 -1.92 15.34 -2.71
N GLU A 35 -1.26 15.57 -1.57
CA GLU A 35 -1.71 16.56 -0.58
C GLU A 35 -1.71 17.97 -1.18
N LYS A 36 -0.74 18.28 -2.04
CA LYS A 36 -0.65 19.56 -2.74
C LYS A 36 -1.73 19.70 -3.81
N SER A 37 -2.08 18.64 -4.55
CA SER A 37 -3.13 18.70 -5.57
C SER A 37 -4.53 18.84 -4.97
N GLU A 38 -4.77 18.17 -3.84
CA GLU A 38 -6.07 18.18 -3.14
C GLU A 38 -6.19 19.33 -2.11
N GLY A 39 -5.07 19.93 -1.70
CA GLY A 39 -5.03 20.98 -0.68
C GLY A 39 -5.36 20.49 0.73
N LYS A 40 -5.25 19.18 0.98
CA LYS A 40 -5.62 18.50 2.24
C LYS A 40 -4.58 17.46 2.61
N LYS A 41 -4.55 17.04 3.88
CA LYS A 41 -3.68 15.93 4.29
C LYS A 41 -4.21 14.59 3.78
N ILE A 42 -3.30 13.63 3.56
CA ILE A 42 -3.67 12.31 3.04
C ILE A 42 -4.68 11.59 3.94
N ASP A 43 -4.59 11.77 5.25
CA ASP A 43 -5.54 11.17 6.18
C ASP A 43 -6.95 11.79 6.09
N GLU A 44 -7.05 13.08 5.78
CA GLU A 44 -8.32 13.77 5.54
C GLU A 44 -8.94 13.30 4.23
N ILE A 45 -8.13 13.21 3.16
CA ILE A 45 -8.56 12.72 1.84
C ILE A 45 -9.12 11.29 1.97
N LEU A 46 -8.38 10.39 2.64
CA LEU A 46 -8.83 9.01 2.84
C LEU A 46 -10.11 8.93 3.68
N LYS A 47 -10.25 9.76 4.73
CA LYS A 47 -11.48 9.81 5.55
C LYS A 47 -12.69 10.25 4.74
N GLU A 48 -12.54 11.19 3.83
CA GLU A 48 -13.62 11.65 2.96
C GLU A 48 -14.03 10.57 1.95
N LEU A 49 -13.05 9.96 1.27
CA LEU A 49 -13.28 8.95 0.24
C LEU A 49 -13.86 7.64 0.78
N LEU A 50 -13.52 7.26 2.01
CA LEU A 50 -13.94 6.00 2.63
C LEU A 50 -15.14 6.14 3.56
N THR A 51 -15.91 7.23 3.45
CA THR A 51 -17.19 7.35 4.16
C THR A 51 -18.24 6.38 3.62
N PRO A 52 -19.19 5.90 4.44
CA PRO A 52 -20.28 5.05 3.96
C PRO A 52 -21.06 5.67 2.79
N THR A 53 -21.30 6.98 2.82
CA THR A 53 -21.99 7.71 1.74
C THR A 53 -21.20 7.62 0.43
N MET A 54 -19.90 7.91 0.45
CA MET A 54 -19.04 7.82 -0.75
C MET A 54 -18.94 6.39 -1.26
N LEU A 55 -18.84 5.40 -0.37
CA LEU A 55 -18.83 3.99 -0.77
C LEU A 55 -20.15 3.57 -1.45
N VAL A 56 -21.31 4.07 -0.99
CA VAL A 56 -22.61 3.85 -1.63
C VAL A 56 -22.72 4.57 -2.97
N GLU A 57 -22.11 5.75 -3.12
CA GLU A 57 -22.07 6.42 -4.42
C GLU A 57 -21.17 5.69 -5.42
N LEU A 58 -20.04 5.17 -4.95
CA LEU A 58 -19.11 4.40 -5.77
C LEU A 58 -19.74 3.11 -6.29
N SER A 59 -20.58 2.44 -5.48
CA SER A 59 -21.29 1.23 -5.89
C SER A 59 -22.24 1.45 -7.06
N LYS A 60 -22.77 2.68 -7.21
CA LYS A 60 -23.62 3.07 -8.36
C LYS A 60 -22.83 3.30 -9.64
N LYS A 61 -21.52 3.53 -9.54
CA LYS A 61 -20.61 3.81 -10.67
C LYS A 61 -19.81 2.59 -11.11
N MET A 62 -19.99 1.45 -10.43
CA MET A 62 -19.30 0.20 -10.68
C MET A 62 -20.29 -0.91 -10.98
N THR A 63 -19.83 -1.96 -11.67
CA THR A 63 -20.60 -3.20 -11.68
C THR A 63 -20.56 -3.84 -10.29
N PRO A 64 -21.57 -4.64 -9.92
CA PRO A 64 -21.60 -5.33 -8.62
C PRO A 64 -20.33 -6.13 -8.34
N ASP A 65 -19.81 -6.84 -9.36
CA ASP A 65 -18.58 -7.63 -9.24
C ASP A 65 -17.37 -6.75 -8.93
N LEU A 66 -17.22 -5.64 -9.66
CA LEU A 66 -16.10 -4.71 -9.50
C LEU A 66 -16.12 -4.03 -8.13
N TYR A 67 -17.31 -3.66 -7.66
CA TYR A 67 -17.48 -3.08 -6.33
C TYR A 67 -17.20 -4.11 -5.23
N GLY A 68 -17.63 -5.36 -5.43
CA GLY A 68 -17.31 -6.47 -4.53
C GLY A 68 -15.79 -6.70 -4.40
N GLU A 69 -15.07 -6.75 -5.53
CA GLU A 69 -13.60 -6.86 -5.56
C GLU A 69 -12.93 -5.69 -4.82
N PHE A 70 -13.42 -4.46 -5.02
CA PHE A 70 -12.92 -3.26 -4.35
C PHE A 70 -13.09 -3.34 -2.83
N ILE A 71 -14.31 -3.61 -2.35
CA ILE A 71 -14.59 -3.68 -0.91
C ILE A 71 -13.84 -4.85 -0.26
N ALA A 72 -13.76 -6.01 -0.91
CA ALA A 72 -12.99 -7.14 -0.41
C ALA A 72 -11.50 -6.77 -0.24
N SER A 73 -10.93 -6.05 -1.20
CA SER A 73 -9.53 -5.58 -1.14
C SER A 73 -9.30 -4.60 0.01
N LEU A 74 -10.22 -3.65 0.23
CA LEU A 74 -10.15 -2.73 1.37
C LEU A 74 -10.24 -3.45 2.73
N LEU A 75 -11.13 -4.43 2.85
CA LEU A 75 -11.29 -5.23 4.07
C LEU A 75 -10.04 -6.08 4.35
N ARG A 76 -9.44 -6.69 3.31
CA ARG A 76 -8.16 -7.40 3.42
C ARG A 76 -7.06 -6.46 3.90
N LEU A 77 -6.96 -5.24 3.34
CA LEU A 77 -5.98 -4.24 3.77
C LEU A 77 -6.18 -3.82 5.24
N ALA A 78 -7.42 -3.63 5.67
CA ALA A 78 -7.74 -3.33 7.07
C ALA A 78 -7.36 -4.48 8.02
N SER A 79 -7.58 -5.73 7.59
CA SER A 79 -7.18 -6.93 8.34
C SER A 79 -5.65 -7.02 8.49
N VAL A 80 -4.91 -6.74 7.42
CA VAL A 80 -3.44 -6.76 7.44
C VAL A 80 -2.89 -5.67 8.37
N THR A 81 -3.38 -4.44 8.24
CA THR A 81 -2.86 -3.30 9.04
C THR A 81 -3.24 -3.38 10.52
N SER A 82 -4.36 -4.01 10.86
CA SER A 82 -4.77 -4.23 12.26
C SER A 82 -3.97 -5.33 12.97
N THR A 83 -3.48 -6.32 12.23
CA THR A 83 -2.71 -7.44 12.79
C THR A 83 -1.21 -7.17 12.85
N VAL A 84 -0.69 -6.32 11.95
CA VAL A 84 0.74 -6.01 11.86
C VAL A 84 1.00 -4.52 12.06
N THR A 85 1.28 -4.13 13.30
CA THR A 85 1.62 -2.72 13.64
C THR A 85 3.02 -2.32 13.17
N ASN A 86 3.99 -3.25 13.18
CA ASN A 86 5.34 -3.00 12.70
C ASN A 86 5.90 -4.22 11.93
N PRO A 87 5.79 -4.24 10.59
CA PRO A 87 6.27 -5.33 9.74
C PRO A 87 7.76 -5.65 9.90
N MET A 88 8.58 -4.68 10.36
CA MET A 88 10.02 -4.87 10.51
C MET A 88 10.38 -5.86 11.63
N LEU A 89 9.49 -6.04 12.61
CA LEU A 89 9.72 -6.93 13.75
C LEU A 89 9.31 -8.38 13.47
N LEU A 90 8.62 -8.65 12.36
CA LEU A 90 8.17 -9.99 12.02
C LEU A 90 9.34 -10.94 11.70
N PRO A 91 9.22 -12.25 11.96
CA PRO A 91 10.10 -13.27 11.40
C PRO A 91 10.18 -13.20 9.87
N ALA A 92 11.26 -13.72 9.29
CA ALA A 92 11.50 -13.62 7.84
C ALA A 92 10.37 -14.23 6.99
N GLU A 93 9.86 -15.40 7.38
CA GLU A 93 8.76 -16.07 6.66
C GLU A 93 7.46 -15.28 6.76
N GLU A 94 7.15 -14.71 7.94
CA GLU A 94 5.96 -13.87 8.12
C GLU A 94 6.07 -12.57 7.31
N LYS A 95 7.26 -11.97 7.19
CA LYS A 95 7.49 -10.84 6.28
C LYS A 95 7.20 -11.21 4.82
N LYS A 96 7.62 -12.39 4.38
CA LYS A 96 7.41 -12.87 3.00
C LYS A 96 5.93 -13.14 2.72
N LYS A 97 5.25 -13.76 3.67
CA LYS A 97 3.80 -13.99 3.59
C LYS A 97 3.04 -12.66 3.51
N LEU A 98 3.33 -11.73 4.42
CA LEU A 98 2.73 -10.40 4.44
C LEU A 98 2.98 -9.64 3.13
N ALA A 99 4.21 -9.67 2.61
CA ALA A 99 4.53 -9.04 1.33
C ALA A 99 3.69 -9.61 0.18
N SER A 100 3.50 -10.93 0.15
CA SER A 100 2.67 -11.59 -0.88
C SER A 100 1.20 -11.21 -0.75
N GLU A 101 0.67 -11.16 0.48
CA GLU A 101 -0.70 -10.73 0.75
C GLU A 101 -0.93 -9.27 0.33
N ILE A 102 0.02 -8.37 0.58
CA ILE A 102 -0.04 -6.97 0.13
C ILE A 102 0.01 -6.88 -1.40
N GLU A 103 0.88 -7.65 -2.05
CA GLU A 103 1.01 -7.67 -3.51
C GLU A 103 -0.28 -8.14 -4.19
N GLU A 104 -0.96 -9.15 -3.65
CA GLU A 104 -2.28 -9.56 -4.11
C GLU A 104 -3.33 -8.43 -4.00
N ILE A 105 -3.37 -7.74 -2.85
CA ILE A 105 -4.28 -6.61 -2.64
C ILE A 105 -4.01 -5.48 -3.65
N VAL A 106 -2.73 -5.17 -3.91
CA VAL A 106 -2.33 -4.17 -4.92
C VAL A 106 -2.83 -4.58 -6.30
N ASN A 107 -2.58 -5.82 -6.71
CA ASN A 107 -3.01 -6.33 -8.02
C ASN A 107 -4.54 -6.25 -8.18
N ASP A 108 -5.30 -6.56 -7.14
CA ASP A 108 -6.76 -6.49 -7.18
C ASP A 108 -7.25 -5.03 -7.26
N LEU A 109 -6.66 -4.12 -6.49
CA LEU A 109 -6.98 -2.69 -6.58
C LEU A 109 -6.61 -2.09 -7.94
N GLU A 110 -5.47 -2.44 -8.52
CA GLU A 110 -5.07 -1.99 -9.85
C GLU A 110 -6.07 -2.44 -10.93
N LYS A 111 -6.53 -3.69 -10.88
CA LYS A 111 -7.59 -4.18 -11.78
C LYS A 111 -8.86 -3.35 -11.63
N VAL A 112 -9.27 -3.05 -10.40
CA VAL A 112 -10.45 -2.23 -10.12
C VAL A 112 -10.30 -0.84 -10.74
N PHE A 113 -9.17 -0.17 -10.48
CA PHE A 113 -8.94 1.19 -10.94
C PHE A 113 -8.75 1.31 -12.45
N ASN A 114 -8.14 0.30 -13.10
CA ASN A 114 -8.01 0.28 -14.55
C ASN A 114 -9.39 0.15 -15.22
N LYS A 115 -10.24 -0.77 -14.74
CA LYS A 115 -11.62 -0.91 -15.23
C LYS A 115 -12.47 0.35 -14.99
N LEU A 116 -12.26 1.04 -13.87
CA LEU A 116 -12.91 2.34 -13.60
C LEU A 116 -12.51 3.43 -14.60
N LYS A 117 -11.23 3.50 -15.00
CA LYS A 117 -10.74 4.48 -15.98
C LYS A 117 -11.29 4.21 -17.39
N GLU A 118 -11.59 2.95 -17.70
CA GLU A 118 -12.13 2.51 -18.98
C GLU A 118 -13.66 2.56 -19.06
N ALA A 119 -14.36 2.73 -17.92
CA ALA A 119 -15.80 2.84 -17.88
C ALA A 119 -16.27 4.17 -18.53
N PRO A 120 -17.21 4.15 -19.49
CA PRO A 120 -17.75 5.38 -20.07
C PRO A 120 -18.46 6.22 -19.00
N LYS A 121 -18.26 7.54 -19.07
CA LYS A 121 -18.87 8.54 -18.17
C LYS A 121 -20.38 8.43 -18.07
#